data_AF-I2NLZ9-F1
#
_entry.id   AF-I2NLZ9-F1
#
_cell.length_a   1.000
_cell.length_b   1.000
_cell.length_c   1.000
_cell.angle_alpha   90.00
_cell.angle_beta   90.00
_cell.angle_gamma   90.00
#
_symmetry.space_group_name_H-M   'P 1'
#
loop_
_entity.id
_entity.type
_entity.pdbx_description
1 polymer ?
#
loop_
_entity_poly.entity_id
_entity_poly.type
_entity_poly.pdbx_seq_one_letter_code
_entity_poly.pdbx_strand_id
1 'polypeptide(L)'
;MEPQELDTLDLNEALAEILQAHGYACQMQGEKILPNFAVPVQLETWAFPREHANGAVVSRFDVGITLPDGRELYECCGDIGENLEEALSRNLQSFCTNSLHVLLDTFNPNENHCPHEIWTARNGNRFQAILGDWVTKNLVE
;
A
#
# COMPACT_ATOMS: atom_id res chain seq x y z
N MET A 1 -1.77 -30.54 -3.66
CA MET A 1 -2.45 -30.19 -2.41
C MET A 1 -2.79 -28.73 -2.52
N GLU A 2 -4.05 -28.35 -2.33
CA GLU A 2 -4.46 -26.94 -2.42
C GLU A 2 -3.81 -26.13 -1.29
N PRO A 3 -3.45 -24.85 -1.52
CA PRO A 3 -2.97 -23.98 -0.46
C PRO A 3 -3.99 -23.84 0.67
N GLN A 4 -3.52 -23.76 1.92
CA GLN A 4 -4.34 -23.50 3.08
C GLN A 4 -4.49 -21.99 3.28
N GLU A 5 -5.73 -21.50 3.35
CA GLU A 5 -5.99 -20.11 3.75
C GLU A 5 -5.72 -19.94 5.24
N LEU A 6 -4.96 -18.89 5.58
CA LEU A 6 -4.73 -18.47 6.96
C LEU A 6 -5.69 -17.33 7.32
N ASP A 7 -5.75 -16.98 8.60
CA ASP A 7 -6.56 -15.86 9.07
C ASP A 7 -6.14 -14.56 8.38
N THR A 8 -7.13 -13.71 8.08
CA THR A 8 -6.86 -12.34 7.60
C THR A 8 -6.24 -11.53 8.71
N LEU A 9 -5.20 -10.77 8.39
CA LEU A 9 -4.45 -9.99 9.36
C LEU A 9 -4.61 -8.50 9.10
N ASP A 10 -4.74 -7.72 10.16
CA ASP A 10 -4.65 -6.27 10.13
C ASP A 10 -3.17 -5.85 10.30
N LEU A 11 -2.66 -4.99 9.41
CA LEU A 11 -1.30 -4.42 9.46
C LEU A 11 -1.31 -2.90 9.69
N ASN A 12 -2.36 -2.36 10.31
CA ASN A 12 -2.59 -0.93 10.48
C ASN A 12 -1.48 -0.27 11.30
N GLU A 13 -1.04 -0.92 12.38
CA GLU A 13 0.06 -0.43 13.21
C GLU A 13 1.36 -0.34 12.38
N ALA A 14 1.67 -1.37 11.60
CA ALA A 14 2.84 -1.37 10.74
C ALA A 14 2.77 -0.27 9.65
N LEU A 15 1.61 -0.06 9.03
CA LEU A 15 1.43 1.03 8.08
C LEU A 15 1.55 2.40 8.76
N ALA A 16 1.00 2.57 9.96
CA ALA A 16 1.12 3.82 10.71
C ALA A 16 2.58 4.12 11.07
N GLU A 17 3.36 3.12 11.49
CA GLU A 17 4.80 3.26 11.75
C GLU A 17 5.58 3.65 10.49
N ILE A 18 5.28 3.02 9.35
CA ILE A 18 5.86 3.39 8.04
C ILE A 18 5.56 4.85 7.72
N LEU A 19 4.29 5.28 7.83
CA LEU A 19 3.91 6.67 7.55
C LEU A 19 4.59 7.67 8.49
N GLN A 20 4.70 7.34 9.78
CA GLN A 20 5.43 8.16 10.75
C GLN A 20 6.93 8.26 10.42
N ALA A 21 7.56 7.17 9.97
CA ALA A 21 8.95 7.19 9.51
C ALA A 21 9.15 8.09 8.27
N HIS A 22 8.09 8.32 7.47
CA HIS A 22 8.08 9.26 6.35
C HIS A 22 7.63 10.68 6.75
N GLY A 23 7.51 10.97 8.05
CA GLY A 23 7.19 12.31 8.56
C GLY A 23 5.70 12.62 8.71
N TYR A 24 4.82 11.64 8.51
CA TYR A 24 3.38 11.82 8.66
C TYR A 24 2.89 11.28 9.99
N ALA A 25 2.55 12.20 10.91
CA ALA A 25 1.87 11.83 12.14
C ALA A 25 0.56 11.10 11.81
N CYS A 26 0.29 10.03 12.54
CA CYS A 26 -0.91 9.21 12.36
C CYS A 26 -1.70 9.15 13.66
N GLN A 27 -3.01 9.32 13.58
CA GLN A 27 -3.94 9.06 14.66
C GLN A 27 -4.73 7.78 14.38
N MET A 28 -4.84 6.90 15.37
CA MET A 28 -5.73 5.74 15.29
C MET A 28 -7.14 6.10 15.75
N GLN A 29 -8.15 5.71 14.98
CA GLN A 29 -9.56 5.87 15.33
C GLN A 29 -10.33 4.57 15.01
N GLY A 30 -10.49 3.71 16.01
CA GLY A 30 -11.00 2.36 15.78
C GLY A 30 -10.02 1.59 14.89
N GLU A 31 -10.53 0.98 13.82
CA GLU A 31 -9.77 0.21 12.82
C GLU A 31 -9.23 1.10 11.67
N LYS A 32 -9.28 2.42 11.82
CA LYS A 32 -8.82 3.38 10.81
C LYS A 32 -7.57 4.13 11.26
N ILE A 33 -6.68 4.38 10.30
CA ILE A 33 -5.54 5.28 10.42
C ILE A 33 -5.91 6.62 9.79
N LEU A 34 -5.70 7.71 10.53
CA LEU A 34 -5.87 9.08 10.05
C LEU A 34 -4.48 9.73 9.96
N PRO A 35 -3.81 9.64 8.81
CA PRO A 35 -2.56 10.37 8.60
C PRO A 35 -2.82 11.86 8.46
N ASN A 36 -1.88 12.68 8.92
CA ASN A 36 -1.91 14.13 8.76
C ASN A 36 -1.51 14.55 7.33
N PHE A 37 -2.22 14.05 6.33
CA PHE A 37 -2.07 14.45 4.93
C PHE A 37 -2.82 15.75 4.64
N ALA A 38 -2.44 16.43 3.55
CA ALA A 38 -3.14 17.63 3.09
C ALA A 38 -4.58 17.33 2.64
N VAL A 39 -4.81 16.15 2.05
CA VAL A 39 -6.15 15.61 1.78
C VAL A 39 -6.54 14.66 2.93
N PRO A 40 -7.65 14.90 3.66
CA PRO A 40 -7.97 14.13 4.85
C PRO A 40 -8.61 12.78 4.48
N VAL A 41 -7.78 11.76 4.30
CA VAL A 41 -8.20 10.39 4.01
C VAL A 41 -8.18 9.52 5.27
N GLN A 42 -8.90 8.41 5.23
CA GLN A 42 -8.81 7.35 6.24
C GLN A 42 -8.21 6.11 5.58
N LEU A 43 -7.26 5.47 6.25
CA LEU A 43 -6.63 4.25 5.77
C LEU A 43 -7.02 3.05 6.62
N GLU A 44 -7.05 1.87 6.01
CA GLU A 44 -7.20 0.58 6.67
C GLU A 44 -6.45 -0.47 5.86
N THR A 45 -6.00 -1.54 6.51
CA THR A 45 -5.18 -2.56 5.85
C THR A 45 -5.63 -3.98 6.14
N TRP A 46 -5.41 -4.85 5.15
CA TRP A 46 -5.66 -6.27 5.29
C TRP A 46 -4.60 -7.08 4.56
N ALA A 47 -4.11 -8.13 5.19
CA ALA A 47 -3.29 -9.15 4.56
C ALA A 47 -4.03 -10.49 4.51
N PHE A 48 -3.99 -11.14 3.35
CA PHE A 48 -4.68 -12.39 3.06
C PHE A 48 -3.65 -13.48 2.72
N PRO A 49 -3.10 -14.19 3.71
CA PRO A 49 -2.05 -15.17 3.50
C PRO A 49 -2.60 -16.55 3.12
N ARG A 50 -1.86 -17.25 2.27
CA ARG A 50 -2.10 -18.63 1.85
C ARG A 50 -0.82 -19.43 1.95
N GLU A 51 -0.84 -20.50 2.73
CA GLU A 51 0.29 -21.39 2.92
C GLU A 51 0.26 -22.55 1.91
N HIS A 52 1.39 -22.78 1.26
CA HIS A 52 1.57 -23.86 0.30
C HIS A 52 2.15 -25.12 0.97
N ALA A 53 2.00 -26.27 0.31
CA ALA A 53 2.46 -27.56 0.86
C ALA A 53 3.97 -27.65 1.16
N ASN A 54 4.78 -26.75 0.62
CA ASN A 54 6.22 -26.63 0.88
C ASN A 54 6.55 -25.65 2.02
N GLY A 55 5.54 -25.12 2.73
CA GLY A 55 5.69 -24.13 3.80
C GLY A 55 5.75 -22.67 3.35
N ALA A 56 5.96 -22.41 2.05
CA ALA A 56 5.98 -21.04 1.53
C ALA A 56 4.59 -20.38 1.67
N VAL A 57 4.58 -19.09 2.00
CA VAL A 57 3.35 -18.30 2.15
C VAL A 57 3.30 -17.24 1.07
N VAL A 58 2.20 -17.22 0.31
CA VAL A 58 1.85 -16.12 -0.60
C VAL A 58 0.80 -15.27 0.10
N SER A 59 1.01 -13.96 0.16
CA SER A 59 0.07 -13.06 0.84
C SER A 59 -0.28 -11.88 -0.05
N ARG A 60 -1.56 -11.55 -0.17
CA ARG A 60 -2.03 -10.27 -0.75
C ARG A 60 -2.12 -9.25 0.38
N PHE A 61 -1.63 -8.03 0.15
CA PHE A 61 -1.76 -6.90 1.06
C PHE A 61 -2.56 -5.78 0.39
N ASP A 62 -3.68 -5.42 1.01
CA ASP A 62 -4.59 -4.39 0.54
C ASP A 62 -4.53 -3.19 1.48
N VAL A 63 -4.38 -1.98 0.92
CA VAL A 63 -4.52 -0.71 1.61
C VAL A 63 -5.78 -0.02 1.10
N GLY A 64 -6.82 -0.02 1.92
CA GLY A 64 -8.06 0.70 1.67
C GLY A 64 -7.93 2.17 2.05
N ILE A 65 -8.44 3.05 1.20
CA ILE A 65 -8.38 4.50 1.37
C ILE A 65 -9.78 5.06 1.19
N THR A 66 -10.37 5.57 2.26
CA THR A 66 -11.65 6.29 2.20
C THR A 66 -11.38 7.78 2.00
N LEU A 67 -11.91 8.33 0.91
CA LEU A 67 -11.82 9.73 0.54
C LEU A 67 -12.82 10.60 1.34
N PRO A 68 -12.63 11.93 1.40
CA PRO A 68 -13.53 12.83 2.13
C PRO A 68 -15.00 12.80 1.65
N ASP A 69 -15.21 12.42 0.38
CA ASP A 69 -16.55 12.28 -0.21
C ASP A 69 -17.15 10.88 -0.05
N GLY A 70 -16.49 10.00 0.71
CA GLY A 70 -16.93 8.64 1.02
C GLY A 70 -16.62 7.62 -0.07
N ARG A 71 -15.99 8.00 -1.19
CA ARG A 71 -15.49 7.03 -2.16
C ARG A 71 -14.29 6.27 -1.60
N GLU A 72 -14.12 5.04 -2.05
CA GLU A 72 -13.03 4.17 -1.62
C GLU A 72 -12.07 3.87 -2.79
N LEU A 73 -10.77 3.87 -2.48
CA LEU A 73 -9.70 3.41 -3.35
C LEU A 73 -8.99 2.25 -2.65
N TYR A 74 -8.49 1.30 -3.43
CA TYR A 74 -7.73 0.17 -2.90
C TYR A 74 -6.44 0.03 -3.69
N GLU A 75 -5.32 0.08 -2.97
CA GLU A 75 -4.02 -0.31 -3.50
C GLU A 75 -3.73 -1.73 -3.03
N CYS A 76 -3.48 -2.64 -3.98
CA CYS A 76 -3.30 -4.05 -3.69
C CYS A 76 -1.94 -4.52 -4.21
N CYS A 77 -1.08 -4.97 -3.31
CA CYS A 77 0.15 -5.68 -3.67
C CYS A 77 0.12 -7.10 -3.11
N GLY A 78 1.17 -7.88 -3.37
CA GLY A 78 1.22 -9.26 -2.91
C GLY A 78 2.58 -9.89 -3.15
N ASP A 79 3.08 -10.65 -2.20
CA ASP A 79 4.44 -11.18 -2.22
C ASP A 79 4.49 -12.60 -1.63
N ILE A 80 5.66 -13.22 -1.71
CA ILE A 80 5.91 -14.59 -1.28
C ILE A 80 7.10 -14.63 -0.30
N GLY A 81 6.94 -15.37 0.80
CA GLY A 81 8.00 -15.66 1.77
C GLY A 81 8.09 -17.15 2.09
N GLU A 82 9.16 -17.57 2.75
CA GLU A 82 9.36 -18.93 3.25
C GLU A 82 8.42 -19.25 4.42
N ASN A 83 7.85 -18.23 5.06
CA ASN A 83 6.88 -18.31 6.13
C ASN A 83 5.98 -17.06 6.15
N LEU A 84 5.01 -17.03 7.06
CA LEU A 84 4.04 -15.94 7.18
C LEU A 84 4.69 -14.58 7.48
N GLU A 85 5.60 -14.52 8.45
CA GLU A 85 6.27 -13.28 8.86
C GLU A 85 7.01 -12.64 7.68
N GLU A 86 7.78 -13.46 6.95
CA GLU A 86 8.52 -13.00 5.78
C GLU A 86 7.58 -12.53 4.65
N ALA A 87 6.48 -13.25 4.39
CA ALA A 87 5.52 -12.85 3.36
C ALA A 87 4.86 -11.49 3.67
N LEU A 88 4.54 -11.23 4.95
CA LEU A 88 3.99 -9.94 5.39
C LEU A 88 5.02 -8.81 5.32
N SER A 89 6.26 -9.09 5.74
CA SER A 89 7.37 -8.12 5.66
C SER A 89 7.65 -7.73 4.21
N ARG A 90 7.72 -8.70 3.30
CA ARG A 90 7.91 -8.47 1.86
C ARG A 90 6.73 -7.72 1.23
N ASN A 91 5.50 -7.96 1.68
CA ASN A 91 4.34 -7.16 1.27
C ASN A 91 4.49 -5.69 1.59
N LEU A 92 4.83 -5.37 2.85
CA LEU A 92 5.05 -4.00 3.30
C LEU A 92 6.21 -3.35 2.53
N GLN A 93 7.31 -4.08 2.32
CA GLN A 93 8.44 -3.60 1.51
C GLN A 93 7.99 -3.31 0.07
N SER A 94 7.29 -4.24 -0.57
CA SER A 94 6.71 -4.08 -1.91
C SER A 94 5.80 -2.85 -1.99
N PHE A 95 4.96 -2.61 -0.98
CA PHE A 95 4.12 -1.42 -0.92
C PHE A 95 4.95 -0.13 -0.79
N CYS A 96 5.94 -0.10 0.10
CA CYS A 96 6.83 1.03 0.29
C CYS A 96 7.58 1.41 -1.00
N THR A 97 8.07 0.41 -1.73
CA THR A 97 8.86 0.65 -2.95
C THR A 97 8.00 1.05 -4.14
N ASN A 98 6.83 0.43 -4.32
CA ASN A 98 6.03 0.67 -5.53
C ASN A 98 5.00 1.79 -5.37
N SER A 99 4.24 1.79 -4.28
CA SER A 99 2.96 2.52 -4.23
C SER A 99 2.92 3.61 -3.17
N LEU A 100 3.70 3.48 -2.08
CA LEU A 100 3.66 4.43 -0.97
C LEU A 100 3.93 5.86 -1.44
N HIS A 101 5.05 6.11 -2.11
CA HIS A 101 5.43 7.48 -2.51
C HIS A 101 4.46 8.11 -3.51
N VAL A 102 3.83 7.29 -4.37
CA VAL A 102 2.77 7.76 -5.26
C VAL A 102 1.56 8.23 -4.45
N LEU A 103 1.15 7.47 -3.43
CA LEU A 103 0.04 7.84 -2.55
C LEU A 103 0.38 9.07 -1.71
N LEU A 104 1.62 9.17 -1.21
CA LEU A 104 2.09 10.34 -0.46
C LEU A 104 1.95 11.62 -1.29
N ASP A 105 2.47 11.63 -2.52
CA ASP A 105 2.35 12.77 -3.43
C ASP A 105 0.90 13.04 -3.87
N THR A 106 0.10 11.98 -4.02
CA THR A 106 -1.32 12.10 -4.40
C THR A 106 -2.13 12.84 -3.34
N PHE A 107 -1.91 12.53 -2.07
CA PHE A 107 -2.66 13.15 -0.96
C PHE A 107 -1.95 14.36 -0.35
N ASN A 108 -0.72 14.65 -0.79
CA ASN A 108 0.07 15.82 -0.41
C ASN A 108 0.62 16.52 -1.66
N PRO A 109 -0.19 17.30 -2.39
CA PRO A 109 0.16 17.82 -3.72
C PRO A 109 1.32 18.83 -3.75
N ASN A 110 1.84 19.22 -2.60
CA ASN A 110 3.03 20.07 -2.48
C ASN A 110 4.34 19.26 -2.34
N GLU A 111 4.23 17.95 -2.18
CA GLU A 111 5.35 17.02 -2.10
C GLU A 111 5.77 16.54 -3.49
N ASN A 112 6.98 16.00 -3.58
CA ASN A 112 7.60 15.56 -4.84
C ASN A 112 8.50 14.33 -4.65
N HIS A 113 8.01 13.32 -3.94
CA HIS A 113 8.72 12.05 -3.76
C HIS A 113 8.92 11.31 -5.09
N CYS A 114 7.97 11.44 -6.02
CA CYS A 114 7.98 10.81 -7.33
C CYS A 114 8.07 11.86 -8.46
N PRO A 115 8.51 11.47 -9.67
CA PRO A 115 8.37 12.30 -10.87
C PRO A 115 6.90 12.59 -11.18
N HIS A 116 6.58 13.86 -11.46
CA HIS A 116 5.25 14.29 -11.87
C HIS A 116 5.26 14.74 -13.33
N GLU A 117 4.27 14.31 -14.10
CA GLU A 117 4.07 14.71 -15.49
C GLU A 117 2.68 15.29 -15.71
N ILE A 118 2.54 16.19 -16.69
CA ILE A 118 1.23 16.68 -17.12
C ILE A 118 0.85 16.04 -18.45
N TRP A 119 -0.18 15.24 -18.44
CA TRP A 119 -0.71 14.54 -19.60
C TRP A 119 -1.96 15.24 -20.12
N THR A 120 -2.14 15.25 -21.44
CA THR A 120 -3.34 15.79 -22.06
C THR A 120 -4.05 14.66 -22.81
N ALA A 121 -5.26 14.33 -22.38
CA ALA A 121 -6.10 13.35 -23.06
C ALA A 121 -6.58 13.89 -24.41
N ARG A 122 -7.01 12.99 -25.31
CA ARG A 122 -7.47 13.37 -26.66
C ARG A 122 -8.63 14.38 -26.67
N ASN A 123 -9.44 14.43 -25.61
CA ASN A 123 -10.52 15.39 -25.46
C ASN A 123 -10.07 16.77 -24.95
N GLY A 124 -8.76 16.98 -24.76
CA GLY A 124 -8.18 18.23 -24.26
C GLY A 124 -8.06 18.32 -22.74
N ASN A 125 -8.56 17.32 -21.99
CA ASN A 125 -8.46 17.33 -20.53
C ASN A 125 -7.01 17.13 -20.09
N ARG A 126 -6.58 17.93 -19.11
CA ARG A 126 -5.26 17.84 -18.50
C ARG A 126 -5.33 17.03 -17.22
N PHE A 127 -4.37 16.14 -17.05
CA PHE A 127 -4.21 15.29 -15.88
C PHE A 127 -2.77 15.39 -15.39
N GLN A 128 -2.57 15.33 -14.08
CA GLN A 128 -1.26 15.12 -13.50
C GLN A 128 -1.09 13.61 -13.30
N ALA A 129 0.03 13.07 -13.79
CA ALA A 129 0.45 11.71 -13.56
C ALA A 129 1.60 11.73 -12.55
N ILE A 130 1.48 10.93 -11.49
CA ILE A 130 2.55 10.71 -10.51
C ILE A 130 3.11 9.33 -10.84
N LEU A 131 4.40 9.27 -11.18
CA LEU A 131 5.01 8.07 -11.73
C LEU A 131 5.74 7.30 -10.62
N GLY A 132 5.16 6.18 -10.21
CA GLY A 132 5.80 5.24 -9.28
C GLY A 132 6.85 4.36 -9.95
N ASP A 133 7.68 3.72 -9.13
CA ASP A 133 8.64 2.73 -9.59
C ASP A 133 7.94 1.40 -9.91
N TRP A 134 8.46 0.68 -10.91
CA TRP A 134 8.09 -0.71 -11.15
C TRP A 134 9.20 -1.62 -10.63
N VAL A 135 8.89 -2.42 -9.62
CA VAL A 135 9.75 -3.51 -9.14
C VAL A 135 9.33 -4.88 -9.67
N THR A 136 10.31 -5.71 -10.03
CA THR A 136 10.09 -7.13 -10.33
C THR A 136 10.28 -7.96 -9.06
N LYS A 137 9.32 -8.84 -8.78
CA LYS A 137 9.39 -9.75 -7.62
C LYS A 137 10.21 -10.97 -8.01
N ASN A 138 11.38 -11.11 -7.41
CA ASN A 138 12.25 -12.27 -7.61
C ASN A 138 12.31 -13.06 -6.30
N LEU A 139 12.21 -14.38 -6.40
CA LEU A 139 12.28 -15.31 -5.26
C LEU A 139 13.71 -15.51 -4.71
N VAL A 140 14.69 -14.69 -5.10
CA VAL A 140 16.11 -14.96 -4.87
C VAL A 140 16.85 -13.69 -4.44
N GLU A 141 17.36 -13.71 -3.21
CA GLU A 141 18.76 -13.33 -2.90
C GLU A 141 19.41 -14.45 -2.07
#